data_AF-A0A6P3UWT3-F1
#
_entry.id   AF-A0A6P3UWT3-F1
#
_cell.length_a   1.000
_cell.length_b   1.000
_cell.length_c   1.000
_cell.angle_alpha   90.00
_cell.angle_beta   90.00
_cell.angle_gamma   90.00
#
_symmetry.space_group_name_H-M   'P 1'
#
loop_
_entity.id
_entity.type
_entity.pdbx_description
1 polymer ?
#
loop_
_entity_poly.entity_id
_entity_poly.type
_entity_poly.pdbx_seq_one_letter_code
_entity_poly.pdbx_strand_id
1 'polypeptide(L)'
;MIELCTKKRMLIGITLLGGLTILVLIVESHWTENPNKLYLENFENNTRCISGDEYEVTSECHPCSAFEIASKSIDVCVYARYKEVLKCKSGEAITRSCDRVAWLEERAFWKFETVMFLLALTSCISVYWRENVLRQRIIRKVARQLRASA
;
A
#
# COMPACT_ATOMS: atom_id res chain seq x y z
N MET A 1 0.86 -34.39 -18.22
CA MET A 1 1.73 -33.25 -18.65
C MET A 1 1.37 -31.89 -18.01
N ILE A 2 0.78 -31.88 -16.81
CA ILE A 2 1.08 -30.82 -15.83
C ILE A 2 2.53 -30.98 -15.32
N GLU A 3 3.14 -32.15 -15.55
CA GLU A 3 4.54 -32.50 -15.29
C GLU A 3 5.60 -31.70 -16.05
N LEU A 4 5.29 -31.03 -17.17
CA LEU A 4 6.31 -30.28 -17.95
C LEU A 4 6.33 -28.77 -17.69
N CYS A 5 5.44 -28.24 -16.83
CA CYS A 5 5.90 -27.15 -15.98
C CYS A 5 6.70 -27.83 -14.87
N THR A 6 8.00 -28.06 -15.11
CA THR A 6 8.92 -28.53 -14.08
C THR A 6 8.59 -27.80 -12.78
N LYS A 7 8.29 -28.55 -11.71
CA LYS A 7 7.96 -28.04 -10.37
C LYS A 7 8.81 -26.82 -9.98
N LYS A 8 10.09 -26.85 -10.39
CA LYS A 8 11.06 -25.76 -10.31
C LYS A 8 10.61 -24.42 -10.94
N ARG A 9 10.08 -24.40 -12.17
CA ARG A 9 9.64 -23.16 -12.86
C ARG A 9 8.41 -22.51 -12.23
N MET A 10 7.47 -23.32 -11.75
CA MET A 10 6.32 -22.81 -10.99
C MET A 10 6.76 -22.25 -9.64
N LEU A 11 7.66 -22.96 -8.95
CA LEU A 11 8.25 -22.48 -7.69
C LEU A 11 8.99 -21.16 -7.88
N ILE A 12 9.82 -21.04 -8.93
CA ILE A 12 10.56 -19.82 -9.28
C ILE A 12 9.60 -18.65 -9.50
N GLY A 13 8.51 -18.85 -10.25
CA GLY A 13 7.53 -17.80 -10.50
C GLY A 13 6.89 -17.27 -9.21
N ILE A 14 6.49 -18.17 -8.30
CA ILE A 14 5.87 -17.80 -7.01
C ILE A 14 6.89 -17.12 -6.09
N THR A 15 8.12 -17.65 -5.99
CA THR A 15 9.16 -17.04 -5.15
C THR A 15 9.61 -15.69 -5.69
N LEU A 16 9.62 -15.50 -7.02
CA LEU A 16 10.02 -14.24 -7.63
C LEU A 16 8.92 -13.19 -7.46
N LEU A 17 7.64 -13.57 -7.61
CA LEU A 17 6.51 -12.70 -7.28
C LEU A 17 6.49 -12.31 -5.79
N GLY A 18 6.62 -13.28 -4.88
CA GLY A 18 6.67 -13.01 -3.44
C GLY A 18 7.92 -12.22 -3.03
N GLY A 19 9.06 -12.47 -3.68
CA GLY A 19 10.28 -11.68 -3.48
C GLY A 19 10.12 -10.24 -3.96
N LEU A 20 9.46 -10.03 -5.09
CA LEU A 20 9.20 -8.69 -5.63
C LEU A 20 8.26 -7.89 -4.72
N THR A 21 7.21 -8.51 -4.16
CA THR A 21 6.31 -7.83 -3.22
C THR A 21 7.01 -7.46 -1.92
N ILE A 22 7.82 -8.37 -1.35
CA ILE A 22 8.62 -8.08 -0.16
C ILE A 22 9.62 -6.95 -0.45
N LEU A 23 10.26 -6.95 -1.62
CA LEU A 23 11.19 -5.90 -2.00
C LEU A 23 10.50 -4.53 -2.14
N VAL A 24 9.31 -4.48 -2.74
CA VAL A 24 8.51 -3.25 -2.81
C VAL A 24 8.16 -2.75 -1.40
N LEU A 25 7.73 -3.63 -0.50
CA LEU A 25 7.43 -3.24 0.89
C LEU A 25 8.67 -2.74 1.65
N ILE A 26 9.83 -3.35 1.43
CA ILE A 26 11.09 -2.90 2.03
C ILE A 26 11.48 -1.53 1.46
N VAL A 27 11.32 -1.31 0.15
CA VAL A 27 11.56 -0.01 -0.47
C VAL A 27 10.60 1.04 0.09
N GLU A 28 9.30 0.75 0.18
CA GLU A 28 8.36 1.68 0.81
C GLU A 28 8.73 1.97 2.26
N SER A 29 9.06 0.95 3.07
CA SER A 29 9.47 1.11 4.46
C SER A 29 10.73 1.97 4.63
N HIS A 30 11.79 1.65 3.88
CA HIS A 30 13.07 2.35 3.96
C HIS A 30 12.98 3.80 3.45
N TRP A 31 12.10 4.07 2.48
CA TRP A 31 11.85 5.45 2.02
C TRP A 31 10.83 6.19 2.90
N THR A 32 10.06 5.49 3.73
CA THR A 32 9.11 6.07 4.70
C THR A 32 9.76 6.41 6.04
N GLU A 33 10.99 5.95 6.31
CA GLU A 33 11.74 6.32 7.52
C GLU A 33 12.22 7.77 7.42
N ASN A 34 11.30 8.68 7.76
CA ASN A 34 11.49 10.11 7.68
C ASN A 34 12.20 10.57 8.97
N PRO A 35 13.47 11.02 8.94
CA PRO A 35 14.19 11.52 10.11
C PRO A 35 13.47 12.70 10.78
N ASN A 36 12.53 13.30 10.05
CA ASN A 36 11.67 14.38 10.48
C ASN A 36 10.63 13.95 11.53
N LYS A 37 10.31 12.66 11.70
CA LYS A 37 9.29 12.20 12.67
C LYS A 37 9.65 12.58 14.11
N LEU A 38 10.90 12.40 14.50
CA LEU A 38 11.37 12.70 15.86
C LEU A 38 11.41 14.21 16.14
N TYR A 39 11.72 15.03 15.12
CA TYR A 39 11.64 16.49 15.22
C TYR A 39 10.19 16.98 15.30
N LEU A 40 9.30 16.35 14.52
CA LEU A 40 7.88 16.65 14.50
C LEU A 40 7.24 16.37 15.87
N GLU A 41 7.54 15.22 16.47
CA GLU A 41 7.00 14.82 17.78
C GLU A 41 7.45 15.77 18.90
N ASN A 42 8.72 16.21 18.86
CA ASN A 42 9.24 17.21 19.78
C ASN A 42 8.60 18.59 19.57
N PHE A 43 8.37 19.01 18.33
CA PHE A 43 7.68 20.27 18.03
C PHE A 43 6.20 20.22 18.45
N GLU A 44 5.53 19.09 18.22
CA GLU A 44 4.14 18.88 18.57
C GLU A 44 3.93 18.91 20.09
N ASN A 45 4.86 18.34 20.86
CA ASN A 45 4.85 18.43 22.31
C ASN A 45 5.03 19.86 22.82
N ASN A 46 5.85 20.68 22.14
CA ASN A 46 6.02 22.10 22.49
C ASN A 46 4.82 22.97 22.06
N THR A 47 4.05 22.54 21.07
CA THR A 47 2.86 23.24 20.54
C THR A 47 1.55 22.66 21.05
N ARG A 48 1.54 21.94 22.16
CA ARG A 48 0.28 21.50 22.80
C ARG A 48 -0.35 22.69 23.53
N CYS A 49 -1.68 22.82 23.50
CA CYS A 49 -2.37 23.77 24.39
C CYS A 49 -1.93 23.48 25.84
N ILE A 50 -1.36 24.47 26.51
CA ILE A 50 -0.67 24.34 27.82
C ILE A 50 -1.55 23.67 28.89
N SER A 51 -2.87 23.80 28.78
CA SER A 51 -3.81 23.47 29.84
C SER A 51 -4.59 22.16 29.65
N GLY A 52 -4.43 21.44 28.53
CA GLY A 52 -5.28 20.27 28.24
C GLY A 52 -6.76 20.61 28.01
N ASP A 53 -7.07 21.89 27.76
CA ASP A 53 -8.42 22.38 27.50
C ASP A 53 -8.97 21.83 26.17
N GLU A 54 -10.30 21.71 26.11
CA GLU A 54 -11.03 21.41 24.86
C GLU A 54 -10.59 22.39 23.76
N TYR A 55 -10.11 21.85 22.65
CA TYR A 55 -9.68 22.60 21.47
C TYR A 55 -10.76 22.53 20.40
N GLU A 56 -10.89 23.61 19.62
CA GLU A 56 -11.77 23.65 18.45
C GLU A 56 -10.92 23.58 17.18
N VAL A 57 -11.19 22.59 16.32
CA VAL A 57 -10.50 22.44 15.05
C VAL A 57 -11.01 23.53 14.10
N THR A 58 -10.19 24.56 13.88
CA THR A 58 -10.58 25.70 13.04
C THR A 58 -10.32 25.41 11.55
N SER A 59 -9.29 24.64 11.24
CA SER A 59 -9.06 24.15 9.88
C SER A 59 -8.68 22.68 9.89
N GLU A 60 -9.41 21.88 9.12
CA GLU A 60 -9.11 20.48 8.87
C GLU A 60 -7.75 20.30 8.20
N CYS A 61 -7.23 19.07 8.26
CA CYS A 61 -5.92 18.69 7.79
C CYS A 61 -5.76 18.97 6.28
N HIS A 62 -4.90 19.93 5.93
CA HIS A 62 -4.70 20.39 4.57
C HIS A 62 -3.22 20.40 4.19
N PRO A 63 -2.88 20.24 2.89
CA PRO A 63 -1.51 20.30 2.44
C PRO A 63 -0.94 21.71 2.64
N CYS A 64 0.32 21.79 3.06
CA CYS A 64 1.04 23.06 3.17
C CYS A 64 1.19 23.72 1.79
N SER A 65 1.04 25.04 1.74
CA SER A 65 1.21 25.79 0.49
C SER A 65 2.68 25.86 0.08
N ALA A 66 2.95 26.00 -1.22
CA ALA A 66 4.33 26.11 -1.74
C ALA A 66 5.08 27.31 -1.14
N PHE A 67 4.37 28.39 -0.82
CA PHE A 67 4.93 29.57 -0.19
C PHE A 67 5.41 29.28 1.24
N GLU A 68 4.60 28.60 2.06
CA GLU A 68 4.94 28.27 3.45
C GLU A 68 6.14 27.33 3.55
N ILE A 69 6.29 26.43 2.57
CA ILE A 69 7.43 25.52 2.47
C ILE A 69 8.70 26.30 2.09
N ALA A 70 8.59 27.25 1.16
CA ALA A 70 9.73 28.04 0.69
C ALA A 70 10.18 29.09 1.71
N SER A 71 9.22 29.72 2.40
CA SER A 71 9.48 30.78 3.38
C SER A 71 9.92 30.24 4.75
N LYS A 72 9.70 28.94 5.02
CA LYS A 72 9.90 28.31 6.33
C LYS A 72 9.19 29.06 7.47
N SER A 73 8.10 29.76 7.16
CA SER A 73 7.37 30.55 8.15
C SER A 73 6.66 29.69 9.19
N ILE A 74 6.40 28.43 8.86
CA ILE A 74 5.80 27.42 9.73
C ILE A 74 6.74 26.21 9.72
N ASP A 75 7.44 25.96 10.82
CA ASP A 75 8.38 24.84 10.92
C ASP A 75 7.72 23.48 10.66
N VAL A 76 6.44 23.32 11.04
CA VAL A 76 5.64 22.13 10.73
C VAL A 76 5.64 21.82 9.24
N CYS A 77 5.53 22.84 8.38
CA CYS A 77 5.45 22.65 6.93
C CYS A 77 6.80 22.33 6.27
N VAL A 78 7.91 22.53 6.96
CA VAL A 78 9.25 22.15 6.49
C VAL A 78 9.43 20.63 6.61
N TYR A 79 8.86 20.04 7.67
CA TYR A 79 9.05 18.64 8.03
C TYR A 79 7.86 17.75 7.65
N ALA A 80 6.64 18.22 7.88
CA ALA A 80 5.38 17.60 7.47
C ALA A 80 4.80 18.33 6.26
N ARG A 81 4.19 17.58 5.34
CA ARG A 81 3.53 18.16 4.15
C ARG A 81 2.09 18.58 4.39
N TYR A 82 1.55 18.27 5.57
CA TYR A 82 0.18 18.52 5.97
C TYR A 82 0.17 19.20 7.34
N LYS A 83 -0.76 20.13 7.51
CA LYS A 83 -0.97 20.87 8.75
C LYS A 83 -2.46 20.93 9.10
N GLU A 84 -2.73 21.01 10.39
CA GLU A 84 -4.03 21.34 10.96
C GLU A 84 -3.88 22.55 11.89
N VAL A 85 -4.95 23.34 12.04
CA VAL A 85 -4.95 24.53 12.90
C VAL A 85 -6.03 24.37 13.96
N LEU A 86 -5.59 24.40 15.20
CA LEU A 86 -6.39 24.25 16.40
C LEU A 86 -6.49 25.61 17.08
N LYS A 87 -7.68 25.97 17.57
CA LYS A 87 -7.85 27.14 18.43
C LYS A 87 -8.08 26.66 19.85
N CYS A 88 -7.15 26.99 20.75
CA CYS A 88 -7.32 26.71 22.17
C CYS A 88 -8.37 27.68 22.75
N LYS A 89 -9.07 27.30 23.82
CA LYS A 89 -9.98 28.21 24.55
C LYS A 89 -9.29 29.47 25.10
N SER A 90 -7.97 29.41 25.31
CA SER A 90 -7.09 30.55 25.60
C SER A 90 -7.10 31.64 24.50
N GLY A 91 -7.57 31.32 23.29
CA GLY A 91 -7.60 32.22 22.15
C GLY A 91 -6.38 32.12 21.24
N GLU A 92 -5.35 31.37 21.63
CA GLU A 92 -4.18 31.07 20.79
C GLU A 92 -4.52 30.04 19.72
N ALA A 93 -4.10 30.33 18.49
CA ALA A 93 -4.17 29.42 17.35
C ALA A 93 -2.84 28.68 17.23
N ILE A 94 -2.90 27.35 17.33
CA ILE A 94 -1.73 26.48 17.27
C ILE A 94 -1.81 25.63 15.99
N THR A 95 -0.73 25.65 15.21
CA THR A 95 -0.54 24.77 14.06
C THR A 95 0.13 23.47 14.48
N ARG A 96 -0.48 22.33 14.19
CA ARG A 96 0.13 21.00 14.38
C ARG A 96 0.25 20.26 13.05
N SER A 97 1.17 19.32 12.99
CA SER A 97 1.22 18.34 11.91
C SER A 97 0.11 17.34 12.10
N CYS A 98 -0.61 17.04 11.03
CA CYS A 98 -1.53 15.93 11.01
C CYS A 98 -0.95 14.85 10.08
N ASP A 99 -1.06 13.59 10.50
CA ASP A 99 -0.72 12.46 9.64
C ASP A 99 -1.65 12.45 8.44
N ARG A 100 -1.05 12.20 7.26
CA ARG A 100 -1.77 12.16 5.98
C ARG A 100 -3.05 11.34 6.15
N VAL A 101 -4.21 11.96 5.88
CA VAL A 101 -5.53 11.34 6.03
C VAL A 101 -5.50 9.88 5.59
N ALA A 102 -5.75 8.97 6.53
CA ALA A 102 -5.73 7.51 6.32
C ALA A 102 -6.52 7.07 5.08
N TRP A 103 -7.54 7.84 4.71
CA TRP A 103 -8.36 7.64 3.51
C TRP A 103 -7.58 7.73 2.18
N LEU A 104 -6.53 8.54 2.08
CA LEU A 104 -5.71 8.64 0.87
C LEU A 104 -4.82 7.39 0.66
N GLU A 105 -4.33 6.82 1.76
CA GLU A 105 -3.58 5.55 1.75
C GLU A 105 -4.51 4.37 1.45
N GLU A 106 -5.74 4.42 1.96
CA GLU A 106 -6.75 3.39 1.73
C GLU A 106 -7.12 3.24 0.24
N ARG A 107 -7.13 4.34 -0.52
CA ARG A 107 -7.35 4.28 -1.97
C ARG A 107 -6.17 3.70 -2.74
N ALA A 108 -4.94 3.95 -2.29
CA ALA A 108 -3.75 3.34 -2.87
C ALA A 108 -3.71 1.84 -2.58
N PHE A 109 -4.05 1.46 -1.34
CA PHE A 109 -4.20 0.08 -0.90
C PHE A 109 -5.25 -0.67 -1.73
N TRP A 110 -6.45 -0.09 -1.92
CA TRP A 110 -7.50 -0.70 -2.75
C TRP A 110 -7.08 -0.92 -4.20
N LYS A 111 -6.29 0.00 -4.77
CA LYS A 111 -5.74 -0.18 -6.12
C LYS A 111 -4.75 -1.33 -6.18
N PHE A 112 -3.85 -1.44 -5.20
CA PHE A 112 -2.89 -2.53 -5.11
C PHE A 112 -3.59 -3.88 -4.96
N GLU A 113 -4.53 -3.98 -4.01
CA GLU A 113 -5.31 -5.19 -3.74
C GLU A 113 -6.07 -5.65 -4.99
N THR A 114 -6.74 -4.73 -5.69
CA THR A 114 -7.48 -5.04 -6.92
C THR A 114 -6.56 -5.57 -8.03
N VAL A 115 -5.37 -4.98 -8.20
CA VAL A 115 -4.41 -5.42 -9.22
C VAL A 115 -3.87 -6.81 -8.88
N MET A 116 -3.51 -7.06 -7.63
CA MET A 116 -3.04 -8.38 -7.19
C MET A 116 -4.13 -9.45 -7.33
N PHE A 117 -5.37 -9.12 -6.98
CA PHE A 117 -6.50 -10.03 -7.14
C PHE A 117 -6.76 -10.39 -8.61
N LEU A 118 -6.72 -9.41 -9.52
CA LEU A 118 -6.84 -9.66 -10.96
C LEU A 118 -5.71 -10.52 -11.51
N LEU A 119 -4.47 -10.29 -11.06
CA LEU A 119 -3.32 -11.12 -11.45
C LEU A 119 -3.48 -12.57 -10.95
N ALA A 120 -3.99 -12.76 -9.73
CA ALA A 120 -4.26 -14.09 -9.19
C ALA A 120 -5.36 -14.82 -9.98
N LEU A 121 -6.46 -14.12 -10.30
CA LEU A 121 -7.56 -14.67 -11.10
C LEU A 121 -7.11 -15.07 -12.50
N THR A 122 -6.39 -14.19 -13.21
CA THR A 122 -5.90 -14.46 -14.57
C THR A 122 -4.93 -15.64 -14.59
N SER A 123 -4.07 -15.76 -13.57
CA SER A 123 -3.19 -16.92 -13.40
C SER A 123 -3.99 -18.21 -13.19
N CYS A 124 -4.99 -18.19 -12.29
CA CYS A 124 -5.85 -19.34 -12.01
C CYS A 124 -6.62 -19.80 -13.25
N ILE A 125 -7.23 -18.86 -13.99
CA ILE A 125 -7.96 -19.14 -15.23
C ILE A 125 -7.02 -19.76 -16.28
N SER A 126 -5.80 -19.22 -16.42
CA SER A 126 -4.81 -19.74 -17.37
C SER A 126 -4.41 -21.18 -17.06
N VAL A 127 -4.24 -21.51 -15.78
CA VAL A 127 -3.95 -22.88 -15.33
C VAL A 127 -5.13 -23.81 -15.61
N TYR A 128 -6.34 -23.39 -15.24
CA TYR A 128 -7.56 -24.18 -15.43
C TYR A 128 -7.80 -24.49 -16.92
N TRP A 129 -7.64 -23.49 -17.80
CA TRP A 129 -7.82 -23.68 -19.23
C TRP A 129 -6.80 -24.69 -19.78
N ARG A 130 -5.53 -24.54 -19.38
CA ARG A 130 -4.47 -25.46 -19.79
C ARG A 130 -4.74 -26.89 -19.31
N GLU A 131 -5.19 -27.05 -18.08
CA GLU A 131 -5.54 -28.35 -17.51
C GLU A 131 -6.73 -28.99 -18.23
N ASN A 132 -7.76 -28.21 -18.56
CA ASN A 132 -8.93 -28.69 -19.30
C ASN A 132 -8.56 -29.19 -20.71
N VAL A 133 -7.73 -28.44 -21.44
CA VAL A 133 -7.21 -28.88 -22.76
C VAL A 133 -6.45 -30.19 -22.64
N LEU A 134 -5.63 -30.34 -21.60
CA LEU A 134 -4.84 -31.54 -21.39
C LEU A 134 -5.71 -32.74 -20.98
N ARG A 135 -6.70 -32.51 -20.12
CA ARG A 135 -7.68 -33.51 -19.69
C ARG A 135 -8.45 -34.06 -20.88
N GLN A 136 -8.89 -33.19 -21.80
CA GLN A 136 -9.52 -33.65 -23.05
C GLN A 136 -8.59 -34.51 -23.92
N ARG A 137 -7.31 -34.15 -24.03
CA ARG A 137 -6.35 -34.97 -24.80
C ARG A 137 -6.13 -36.34 -24.17
N ILE A 138 -6.04 -36.43 -22.84
CA ILE A 138 -5.87 -37.70 -22.13
C ILE A 138 -7.12 -38.57 -22.29
N ILE A 139 -8.33 -38.01 -22.08
CA ILE A 139 -9.59 -38.74 -22.24
C ILE A 139 -9.71 -39.31 -23.66
N ARG A 140 -9.37 -38.52 -24.70
CA ARG A 140 -9.37 -39.00 -26.10
C ARG A 140 -8.37 -40.13 -26.33
N LYS A 141 -7.20 -40.11 -25.68
CA LYS A 141 -6.21 -41.21 -25.77
C LYS A 141 -6.71 -42.48 -25.08
N VAL A 142 -7.24 -42.36 -23.87
CA VAL A 142 -7.82 -43.49 -23.12
C VAL A 142 -8.99 -44.12 -23.88
N ALA A 143 -9.88 -43.29 -24.45
CA ALA A 143 -11.00 -43.78 -25.25
C ALA A 143 -10.55 -44.56 -26.50
N ARG A 144 -9.44 -44.18 -27.14
CA ARG A 144 -8.87 -44.95 -28.26
C ARG A 144 -8.26 -46.27 -27.80
N GLN A 145 -7.56 -46.28 -26.67
CA GLN A 145 -6.99 -47.50 -26.11
C GLN A 145 -8.10 -48.49 -25.75
N LEU A 146 -9.15 -48.05 -25.04
CA LEU A 146 -10.28 -48.90 -24.68
C LEU A 146 -11.00 -49.51 -25.90
N ARG A 147 -11.10 -48.77 -27.02
CA ARG A 147 -11.68 -49.27 -28.28
C ARG A 147 -10.78 -50.22 -29.06
N ALA A 148 -9.47 -50.18 -28.83
CA ALA A 148 -8.52 -51.10 -29.45
C ALA A 148 -8.32 -52.38 -28.62
N SER A 149 -8.69 -52.35 -27.34
CA SER A 149 -8.65 -53.49 -26.42
C SER A 149 -9.94 -54.34 -26.40
N ALA A 150 -11.00 -53.89 -27.07
CA ALA A 150 -12.29 -54.57 -27.22
C ALA A 150 -12.43 -55.08 -28.65
#